data_AF-A0A9D5U1R4-F1
#
_entry.id   AF-A0A9D5U1R4-F1
#
_cell.length_a   1.000
_cell.length_b   1.000
_cell.length_c   1.000
_cell.angle_alpha   90.00
_cell.angle_beta   90.00
_cell.angle_gamma   90.00
#
_symmetry.space_group_name_H-M   'P 1'
#
loop_
_entity.id
_entity.type
_entity.pdbx_description
1 polymer ?
#
loop_
_entity_poly.entity_id
_entity_poly.type
_entity_poly.pdbx_seq_one_letter_code
_entity_poly.pdbx_strand_id
1 'polypeptide(L)'
;MRYLNLTTEEGAVFGRGGAREIRVGVQLSGARVAGGSDAYRLRFESDGKGETLLVSGADARGVLYAAYDLLERMGLVFTITDDLLPSRRSPVRLPRIDETVAPRFAVRGLLPWPDFLNGITAWDLSDYQNYINQMLKLRMNTLMLHCYARTYADKNGASCFSASSTKASGITPSWTRRSRSDGATTATARTTLRSARGSLFFGRAFGSEAARFCPDQAAVYARAKALWQDAIAYAQRHGMKVAVGFEINLIPVEIEARAVRPWTRT
;
A
#
# COMPACT_ATOMS: atom_id res chain seq x y z
N MET A 1 -10.82 22.44 15.08
CA MET A 1 -10.21 21.39 15.92
C MET A 1 -11.29 20.36 16.17
N ARG A 2 -11.06 19.08 15.84
CA ARG A 2 -11.99 18.00 16.17
C ARG A 2 -11.33 17.19 17.29
N TYR A 3 -12.02 17.05 18.41
CA TYR A 3 -11.54 16.24 19.54
C TYR A 3 -12.07 14.82 19.36
N LEU A 4 -11.20 13.82 19.49
CA LEU A 4 -11.65 12.45 19.68
C LEU A 4 -11.67 12.24 21.20
N ASN A 5 -12.87 12.25 21.78
CA ASN A 5 -13.03 11.85 23.17
C ASN A 5 -12.88 10.33 23.23
N LEU A 6 -11.75 9.85 23.74
CA LEU A 6 -11.60 8.44 24.11
C LEU A 6 -12.32 8.21 25.44
N THR A 7 -13.65 8.33 25.44
CA THR A 7 -14.51 7.86 26.54
C THR A 7 -14.80 6.40 26.30
N THR A 8 -14.24 5.51 27.11
CA THR A 8 -14.43 4.07 26.98
C THR A 8 -15.75 3.67 27.64
N GLU A 9 -16.82 3.51 26.86
CA GLU A 9 -18.07 2.92 27.37
C GLU A 9 -18.00 1.39 27.46
N GLU A 10 -17.08 0.71 26.77
CA GLU A 10 -16.92 -0.75 26.93
C GLU A 10 -15.44 -1.17 26.88
N GLY A 11 -14.92 -1.61 28.03
CA GLY A 11 -13.98 -2.73 28.07
C GLY A 11 -12.48 -2.49 27.90
N ALA A 12 -11.95 -1.27 27.97
CA ALA A 12 -10.51 -1.08 28.21
C ALA A 12 -10.24 -1.16 29.73
N VAL A 13 -9.68 -2.28 30.19
CA VAL A 13 -9.32 -2.46 31.61
C VAL A 13 -8.12 -1.56 31.93
N PHE A 14 -8.41 -0.34 32.38
CA PHE A 14 -7.44 0.49 33.09
C PHE A 14 -7.39 0.04 34.56
N GLY A 15 -6.19 -0.16 35.08
CA GLY A 15 -5.98 -0.56 36.48
C GLY A 15 -6.71 0.39 37.44
N ARG A 16 -7.29 -0.16 38.50
CA ARG A 16 -8.05 0.56 39.53
C ARG A 16 -7.20 1.70 40.14
N GLY A 17 -7.34 2.90 39.61
CA GLY A 17 -6.76 4.14 40.11
C GLY A 17 -7.45 5.28 39.37
N GLY A 18 -8.05 6.22 40.11
CA GLY A 18 -8.99 7.23 39.61
C GLY A 18 -8.65 7.76 38.22
N ALA A 19 -9.53 7.48 37.25
CA ALA A 19 -9.34 7.84 35.86
C ALA A 19 -9.31 9.37 35.72
N ARG A 20 -8.12 9.94 35.47
CA ARG A 20 -8.02 11.28 34.89
C ARG A 20 -8.37 11.14 33.41
N GLU A 21 -9.41 11.82 32.96
CA GLU A 21 -9.74 11.92 31.54
C GLU A 21 -8.56 12.55 30.80
N ILE A 22 -8.02 11.85 29.79
CA ILE A 22 -6.97 12.39 28.93
C ILE A 22 -7.58 12.63 27.55
N ARG A 23 -7.56 13.88 27.11
CA ARG A 23 -8.10 14.29 25.81
C ARG A 23 -7.03 14.14 24.74
N VAL A 24 -7.39 13.64 23.56
CA VAL A 24 -6.52 13.64 22.38
C VAL A 24 -7.11 14.57 21.33
N GLY A 25 -6.38 15.65 21.03
CA GLY A 25 -6.77 16.64 20.05
C GLY A 25 -6.05 16.40 18.73
N VAL A 26 -6.79 16.37 17.61
CA VAL A 26 -6.20 16.26 16.27
C VAL A 26 -6.27 17.62 15.58
N GLN A 27 -5.13 18.07 15.06
CA GLN A 27 -5.02 19.37 14.40
C GLN A 27 -4.24 19.29 13.09
N LEU A 28 -4.90 19.72 12.01
CA LEU A 28 -4.22 20.09 10.77
C LEU A 28 -3.71 21.52 10.95
N SER A 29 -2.39 21.70 10.96
CA SER A 29 -1.79 23.01 11.11
C SER A 29 -1.09 23.40 9.81
N GLY A 30 -1.81 24.09 8.93
CA GLY A 30 -1.27 24.52 7.62
C GLY A 30 -0.04 25.44 7.67
N ALA A 31 0.46 25.80 8.87
CA ALA A 31 1.66 26.63 9.04
C ALA A 31 2.41 26.48 10.39
N ARG A 32 2.11 25.50 11.27
CA ARG A 32 2.68 25.47 12.66
C ARG A 32 3.63 24.31 12.98
N VAL A 33 3.87 23.40 12.05
CA VAL A 33 4.85 22.33 12.23
C VAL A 33 6.04 22.59 11.32
N ALA A 34 7.21 22.81 11.93
CA ALA A 34 8.47 22.97 11.21
C ALA A 34 8.90 21.62 10.59
N GLY A 35 9.53 21.66 9.40
CA GLY A 35 10.11 20.46 8.77
C GLY A 35 9.55 20.06 7.40
N GLY A 36 8.56 20.79 6.87
CA GLY A 36 8.02 20.57 5.53
C GLY A 36 6.94 19.48 5.45
N SER A 37 6.70 18.93 4.26
CA SER A 37 5.67 17.89 4.05
C SER A 37 5.96 16.65 4.90
N ASP A 38 4.89 16.00 5.38
CA ASP A 38 4.91 14.85 6.30
C ASP A 38 5.46 15.12 7.70
N ALA A 39 5.91 16.35 8.00
CA ALA A 39 6.35 16.69 9.35
C ALA A 39 5.15 16.75 10.31
N TYR A 40 5.39 16.41 11.57
CA TYR A 40 4.38 16.43 12.63
C TYR A 40 4.96 16.81 14.00
N ARG A 41 4.07 17.13 14.94
CA ARG A 41 4.40 17.41 16.34
C ARG A 41 3.44 16.68 17.27
N LEU A 42 4.00 16.06 18.29
CA LEU A 42 3.28 15.48 19.43
C LEU A 42 3.60 16.32 20.66
N ARG A 43 2.58 16.91 21.30
CA ARG A 43 2.79 17.79 22.45
C ARG A 43 1.61 17.77 23.40
N PHE A 44 1.87 17.75 24.71
CA PHE A 44 0.84 18.03 25.71
C PHE A 44 0.61 19.52 25.88
N GLU A 45 -0.66 19.92 25.92
CA GLU A 45 -1.08 21.27 26.31
C GLU A 45 -2.06 21.18 27.49
N SER A 46 -1.93 22.12 28.42
CA SER A 46 -2.84 22.25 29.55
C SER A 46 -3.70 23.49 29.37
N ASP A 47 -5.01 23.35 29.54
CA ASP A 47 -5.97 24.45 29.50
C ASP A 47 -6.43 24.87 30.91
N GLY A 48 -5.70 24.43 31.95
CA GLY A 48 -6.06 24.63 33.36
C GLY A 48 -7.24 23.76 33.85
N LYS A 49 -8.01 23.14 32.94
CA LYS A 49 -9.10 22.19 33.24
C LYS A 49 -8.69 20.74 33.01
N GLY A 50 -7.62 20.51 32.26
CA GLY A 50 -7.03 19.20 32.03
C GLY A 50 -5.87 19.27 31.04
N GLU A 51 -5.26 18.12 30.80
CA GLU A 51 -4.20 17.98 29.81
C GLU A 51 -4.73 17.31 28.54
N THR A 52 -4.31 17.85 27.39
CA THR A 52 -4.64 17.32 26.07
C THR A 52 -3.36 16.99 25.33
N LEU A 53 -3.24 15.76 24.82
CA LEU A 53 -2.19 15.45 23.84
C LEU A 53 -2.64 15.95 22.47
N LEU A 54 -1.91 16.91 21.92
CA LEU A 54 -2.10 17.40 20.57
C LEU A 54 -1.26 16.62 19.58
N VAL A 55 -1.95 16.08 18.57
CA VAL A 55 -1.41 15.41 17.41
C VAL A 55 -1.55 16.35 16.22
N SER A 56 -0.44 16.98 15.84
CA SER A 56 -0.42 18.03 14.81
C SER A 56 0.43 17.64 13.61
N GLY A 57 -0.02 17.94 12.40
CA GLY A 57 0.76 17.72 11.17
C GLY A 57 0.89 18.99 10.33
N ALA A 58 1.98 19.07 9.58
CA ALA A 58 2.18 20.09 8.54
C ALA A 58 1.18 19.93 7.38
N ASP A 59 0.76 18.69 7.11
CA ASP A 59 -0.29 18.33 6.17
C ASP A 59 -1.11 17.14 6.73
N ALA A 60 -2.10 16.67 5.96
CA ALA A 60 -2.95 15.55 6.38
C ALA A 60 -2.19 14.24 6.59
N ARG A 61 -1.12 14.01 5.81
CA ARG A 61 -0.30 12.81 5.90
C ARG A 61 0.63 12.87 7.11
N GLY A 62 1.14 14.05 7.45
CA GLY A 62 1.84 14.31 8.71
C GLY A 62 1.00 13.99 9.95
N VAL A 63 -0.28 14.39 9.98
CA VAL A 63 -1.20 14.02 11.07
C VAL A 63 -1.35 12.49 11.17
N LEU A 64 -1.50 11.81 10.04
CA LEU A 64 -1.59 10.35 10.02
C LEU A 64 -0.31 9.69 10.56
N TYR A 65 0.86 10.16 10.16
CA TYR A 65 2.13 9.64 10.65
C TYR A 65 2.38 9.93 12.13
N ALA A 66 1.87 11.05 12.65
CA ALA A 66 1.90 11.35 14.07
C ALA A 66 1.06 10.37 14.88
N ALA A 67 -0.11 9.97 14.36
CA ALA A 67 -0.95 8.97 14.99
C ALA A 67 -0.25 7.59 15.02
N TYR A 68 0.37 7.18 13.91
CA TYR A 68 1.15 5.93 13.89
C TYR A 68 2.37 5.99 14.81
N ASP A 69 3.07 7.14 14.88
CA ASP A 69 4.17 7.32 15.83
C ASP A 69 3.73 7.19 17.28
N LEU A 70 2.60 7.82 17.63
CA LEU A 70 2.04 7.67 18.97
C LEU A 70 1.70 6.21 19.29
N LEU A 71 1.12 5.48 18.35
CA LEU A 71 0.81 4.06 18.52
C LEU A 71 2.07 3.20 18.69
N GLU A 72 3.13 3.46 17.93
CA GLU A 72 4.41 2.76 18.12
C GLU A 72 5.01 3.04 19.49
N ARG A 73 4.98 4.29 19.95
CA ARG A 73 5.45 4.67 21.29
C ARG A 73 4.58 4.09 22.42
N MET A 74 3.35 3.69 22.13
CA MET A 74 2.47 2.94 23.02
C MET A 74 2.74 1.42 23.00
N GLY A 75 3.68 0.96 22.17
CA GLY A 75 4.17 -0.42 22.13
C GLY A 75 3.68 -1.25 20.95
N LEU A 76 2.97 -0.66 19.98
CA LEU A 76 2.67 -1.35 18.72
C LEU A 76 3.94 -1.42 17.87
N VAL A 77 4.09 -2.48 17.08
CA VAL A 77 5.12 -2.56 16.05
C VAL A 77 4.45 -2.83 14.72
N PHE A 78 4.68 -1.95 13.75
CA PHE A 78 4.18 -2.12 12.39
C PHE A 78 5.23 -2.83 11.53
N THR A 79 4.78 -3.79 10.73
CA THR A 79 5.60 -4.45 9.72
C THR A 79 4.91 -4.38 8.36
N ILE A 80 5.58 -4.81 7.30
CA ILE A 80 4.98 -4.78 5.97
C ILE A 80 3.86 -5.83 5.80
N THR A 81 3.83 -6.87 6.63
CA THR A 81 2.81 -7.93 6.57
C THR A 81 1.73 -7.72 7.61
N ASP A 82 2.13 -7.45 8.85
CA ASP A 82 1.24 -7.50 10.02
C ASP A 82 1.55 -6.41 11.06
N ASP A 83 0.59 -6.19 11.96
CA ASP A 83 0.76 -5.36 13.15
C ASP A 83 0.99 -6.26 14.36
N LEU A 84 2.05 -6.00 15.13
CA LEU A 84 2.34 -6.73 16.35
C LEU A 84 1.86 -5.91 17.55
N LEU A 85 0.89 -6.47 18.27
CA LEU A 85 0.37 -5.90 19.51
C LEU A 85 1.20 -6.39 20.70
N PRO A 86 1.32 -5.59 21.78
CA PRO A 86 1.90 -6.05 23.03
C PRO A 86 1.22 -7.33 23.54
N SER A 87 2.02 -8.33 23.92
CA SER A 87 1.54 -9.64 24.38
C SER A 87 0.73 -9.57 25.68
N ARG A 88 0.93 -8.52 26.49
CA ARG A 88 0.16 -8.28 27.72
C ARG A 88 -0.71 -7.04 27.57
N ARG A 89 -2.00 -7.22 27.84
CA ARG A 89 -2.93 -6.09 28.02
C ARG A 89 -2.50 -5.33 29.27
N SER A 90 -2.01 -4.11 29.07
CA SER A 90 -1.67 -3.18 30.15
C SER A 90 -2.58 -1.96 30.08
N PRO A 91 -2.77 -1.23 31.18
CA PRO A 91 -3.46 0.06 31.12
C PRO A 91 -2.77 0.96 30.08
N VAL A 92 -3.54 1.53 29.16
CA VAL A 92 -2.97 2.42 28.15
C VAL A 92 -2.36 3.63 28.85
N ARG A 93 -1.06 3.86 28.65
CA ARG A 93 -0.37 5.04 29.15
C ARG A 93 0.12 5.84 27.97
N LEU A 94 -0.30 7.10 27.89
CA LEU A 94 0.24 8.00 26.89
C LEU A 94 1.64 8.44 27.32
N PRO A 95 2.66 8.23 26.47
CA PRO A 95 4.01 8.72 26.72
C PRO A 95 4.02 10.24 26.82
N ARG A 96 4.76 10.81 27.77
CA ARG A 96 4.97 12.27 27.85
C ARG A 96 5.92 12.70 26.75
N ILE A 97 5.40 13.41 25.75
CA ILE A 97 6.13 13.81 24.54
C ILE A 97 5.92 15.31 24.29
N ASP A 98 7.01 16.00 23.92
CA ASP A 98 6.98 17.32 23.27
C ASP A 98 8.06 17.33 22.18
N GLU A 99 7.72 16.77 21.01
CA GLU A 99 8.67 16.53 19.92
C GLU A 99 8.08 16.94 18.57
N THR A 100 8.92 17.54 17.74
CA THR A 100 8.65 17.77 16.31
C THR A 100 9.48 16.81 15.49
N VAL A 101 8.84 16.04 14.61
CA VAL A 101 9.45 15.01 13.78
C VAL A 101 9.26 15.38 12.31
N ALA A 102 10.32 15.27 11.52
CA ALA A 102 10.29 15.51 10.08
C ALA A 102 11.06 14.40 9.35
N PRO A 103 10.58 13.94 8.18
CA PRO A 103 11.32 12.94 7.42
C PRO A 103 12.61 13.53 6.83
N ARG A 104 13.68 12.74 6.83
CA ARG A 104 14.92 13.12 6.15
C ARG A 104 14.84 12.97 4.62
N PHE A 105 14.05 12.02 4.14
CA PHE A 105 13.85 11.76 2.72
C PHE A 105 12.43 12.15 2.31
N ALA A 106 12.30 12.98 1.27
CA ALA A 106 11.00 13.42 0.75
C ALA A 106 10.21 12.30 0.06
N VAL A 107 10.88 11.26 -0.43
CA VAL A 107 10.29 10.11 -1.12
C VAL A 107 10.67 8.84 -0.36
N ARG A 108 9.66 8.10 0.08
CA ARG A 108 9.82 6.85 0.86
C ARG A 108 8.79 5.86 0.34
N GLY A 109 9.23 4.71 -0.14
CA GLY A 109 8.36 3.79 -0.84
C GLY A 109 9.00 2.43 -1.06
N LEU A 110 8.19 1.55 -1.65
CA LEU A 110 8.58 0.21 -2.06
C LEU A 110 8.24 0.04 -3.54
N LEU A 111 9.03 -0.78 -4.23
CA LEU A 111 8.88 -1.12 -5.64
C LEU A 111 8.63 -2.63 -5.77
N PRO A 112 7.39 -3.11 -5.54
CA PRO A 112 7.06 -4.47 -5.88
C PRO A 112 7.19 -4.76 -7.38
N TRP A 113 7.69 -5.96 -7.71
CA TRP A 113 7.83 -6.43 -9.09
C TRP A 113 6.71 -7.42 -9.45
N PRO A 114 6.07 -7.26 -10.63
CA PRO A 114 4.93 -8.09 -11.03
C PRO A 114 5.31 -9.30 -11.90
N ASP A 115 6.44 -9.94 -11.66
CA ASP A 115 6.97 -11.06 -12.44
C ASP A 115 6.84 -12.45 -11.77
N PHE A 116 6.48 -12.51 -10.48
CA PHE A 116 6.39 -13.77 -9.74
C PHE A 116 5.01 -14.04 -9.11
N LEU A 117 4.67 -15.32 -8.94
CA LEU A 117 3.42 -15.75 -8.29
C LEU A 117 3.34 -15.40 -6.79
N ASN A 118 4.47 -15.12 -6.14
CA ASN A 118 4.54 -14.62 -4.77
C ASN A 118 4.55 -13.08 -4.68
N GLY A 119 4.40 -12.39 -5.81
CA GLY A 119 4.41 -10.93 -5.90
C GLY A 119 3.05 -10.33 -6.21
N ILE A 120 3.06 -9.04 -6.56
CA ILE A 120 1.86 -8.22 -6.81
C ILE A 120 1.01 -8.69 -7.99
N THR A 121 1.54 -9.61 -8.78
CA THR A 121 0.87 -10.32 -9.87
C THR A 121 -0.25 -11.24 -9.38
N ALA A 122 -0.19 -11.69 -8.14
CA ALA A 122 -1.18 -12.58 -7.54
C ALA A 122 -2.20 -11.84 -6.65
N TRP A 123 -2.03 -10.54 -6.46
CA TRP A 123 -2.81 -9.74 -5.51
C TRP A 123 -4.18 -9.36 -6.07
N ASP A 124 -5.19 -9.43 -5.21
CA ASP A 124 -6.48 -8.78 -5.42
C ASP A 124 -6.50 -7.41 -4.73
N LEU A 125 -7.58 -6.66 -4.91
CA LEU A 125 -7.67 -5.29 -4.40
C LEU A 125 -7.44 -5.21 -2.88
N SER A 126 -7.93 -6.20 -2.12
CA SER A 126 -7.72 -6.29 -0.68
C SER A 126 -6.25 -6.38 -0.31
N ASP A 127 -5.45 -7.09 -1.10
CA ASP A 127 -4.00 -7.23 -0.86
C ASP A 127 -3.29 -5.92 -1.12
N TYR A 128 -3.63 -5.22 -2.21
CA TYR A 128 -3.14 -3.86 -2.48
C TYR A 128 -3.51 -2.89 -1.36
N GLN A 129 -4.75 -2.93 -0.88
CA GLN A 129 -5.21 -2.09 0.23
C GLN A 129 -4.43 -2.39 1.51
N ASN A 130 -4.23 -3.67 1.86
CA ASN A 130 -3.44 -4.04 3.02
C ASN A 130 -1.99 -3.55 2.89
N TYR A 131 -1.37 -3.77 1.73
CA TYR A 131 -0.01 -3.32 1.45
C TYR A 131 0.14 -1.80 1.57
N ILE A 132 -0.78 -1.04 0.98
CA ILE A 132 -0.82 0.43 1.06
C ILE A 132 -0.99 0.89 2.51
N ASN A 133 -1.89 0.25 3.27
CA ASN A 133 -2.09 0.56 4.69
C ASN A 133 -0.83 0.29 5.52
N GLN A 134 -0.11 -0.81 5.25
CA GLN A 134 1.15 -1.10 5.93
C GLN A 134 2.26 -0.13 5.56
N MET A 135 2.36 0.27 4.29
CA MET A 135 3.27 1.34 3.86
C MET A 135 3.01 2.65 4.62
N LEU A 136 1.74 3.04 4.79
CA LEU A 136 1.37 4.26 5.52
C LEU A 136 1.73 4.18 7.01
N LYS A 137 1.50 3.04 7.66
CA LYS A 137 1.92 2.79 9.05
C LYS A 137 3.44 2.90 9.23
N LEU A 138 4.19 2.39 8.26
CA LEU A 138 5.65 2.54 8.15
C LEU A 138 6.09 3.94 7.69
N ARG A 139 5.17 4.91 7.64
CA ARG A 139 5.39 6.32 7.24
C ARG A 139 5.97 6.51 5.83
N MET A 140 5.70 5.55 4.92
CA MET A 140 6.01 5.65 3.50
C MET A 140 4.92 6.46 2.77
N ASN A 141 5.31 7.17 1.71
CA ASN A 141 4.43 8.10 0.99
C ASN A 141 4.38 7.86 -0.52
N THR A 142 5.06 6.85 -1.04
CA THR A 142 5.14 6.58 -2.48
C THR A 142 4.96 5.09 -2.76
N LEU A 143 3.94 4.72 -3.54
CA LEU A 143 3.79 3.40 -4.13
C LEU A 143 4.50 3.40 -5.48
N MET A 144 5.50 2.55 -5.67
CA MET A 144 6.17 2.41 -6.96
C MET A 144 5.70 1.13 -7.65
N LEU A 145 5.38 1.22 -8.93
CA LEU A 145 4.93 0.08 -9.72
C LEU A 145 5.95 -0.14 -10.84
N HIS A 146 6.59 -1.31 -10.83
CA HIS A 146 7.49 -1.67 -11.91
C HIS A 146 6.69 -2.19 -13.11
N CYS A 147 6.92 -1.61 -14.29
CA CYS A 147 6.34 -2.07 -15.54
C CYS A 147 7.43 -2.41 -16.54
N TYR A 148 7.43 -3.67 -16.99
CA TYR A 148 8.28 -4.14 -18.07
C TYR A 148 7.82 -3.57 -19.41
N ALA A 149 8.77 -3.11 -20.22
CA ALA A 149 8.45 -2.28 -21.38
C ALA A 149 8.66 -3.00 -22.74
N ARG A 150 9.38 -4.14 -22.79
CA ARG A 150 9.37 -5.01 -23.99
C ARG A 150 9.39 -6.51 -23.72
N THR A 151 8.69 -7.21 -24.62
CA THR A 151 9.05 -8.50 -25.21
C THR A 151 10.56 -8.59 -25.43
N TYR A 152 11.22 -9.60 -24.83
CA TYR A 152 12.34 -10.24 -25.52
C TYR A 152 11.88 -10.43 -26.97
N ALA A 153 12.66 -9.92 -27.92
CA ALA A 153 12.41 -10.13 -29.33
C ALA A 153 11.99 -11.60 -29.51
N ASP A 154 11.01 -11.84 -30.36
CA ASP A 154 10.51 -13.17 -30.72
C ASP A 154 9.66 -13.95 -29.68
N LYS A 155 9.54 -13.57 -28.39
CA LYS A 155 8.65 -14.32 -27.45
C LYS A 155 7.99 -13.45 -26.38
N ASN A 156 6.66 -13.32 -26.46
CA ASN A 156 5.74 -13.22 -25.32
C ASN A 156 6.26 -12.47 -24.07
N GLY A 157 6.39 -11.15 -24.13
CA GLY A 157 6.77 -10.28 -23.01
C GLY A 157 5.55 -9.75 -22.27
N ALA A 158 5.72 -9.47 -20.98
CA ALA A 158 4.67 -8.98 -20.09
C ALA A 158 4.61 -7.45 -20.10
N SER A 159 4.15 -6.85 -21.20
CA SER A 159 3.86 -5.41 -21.18
C SER A 159 2.65 -5.13 -20.31
N CYS A 160 2.76 -4.20 -19.37
CA CYS A 160 1.65 -3.75 -18.52
C CYS A 160 0.65 -2.82 -19.22
N PHE A 161 0.94 -2.46 -20.47
CA PHE A 161 0.23 -1.42 -21.21
C PHE A 161 -0.54 -1.93 -22.44
N SER A 162 -0.43 -3.22 -22.77
CA SER A 162 -1.01 -3.75 -24.01
C SER A 162 -1.85 -5.01 -23.79
N ALA A 163 -3.05 -5.02 -24.39
CA ALA A 163 -3.91 -6.20 -24.43
C ALA A 163 -3.34 -7.31 -25.32
N SER A 164 -2.42 -6.98 -26.24
CA SER A 164 -1.73 -7.93 -27.13
C SER A 164 -0.58 -8.67 -26.44
N SER A 165 -0.17 -8.20 -25.26
CA SER A 165 0.82 -8.85 -24.40
C SER A 165 0.34 -10.24 -23.99
N THR A 166 0.94 -11.29 -24.55
CA THR A 166 0.60 -12.70 -24.30
C THR A 166 0.97 -13.16 -22.88
N LYS A 167 1.77 -12.38 -22.16
CA LYS A 167 1.94 -12.48 -20.71
C LYS A 167 1.12 -11.38 -20.04
N ALA A 168 -0.20 -11.53 -20.12
CA ALA A 168 -1.14 -11.09 -19.10
C ALA A 168 -0.77 -9.74 -18.46
N SER A 169 -0.70 -8.72 -19.33
CA SER A 169 -0.67 -7.31 -18.96
C SER A 169 0.31 -6.92 -17.85
N GLY A 170 1.45 -7.60 -17.66
CA GLY A 170 2.38 -7.32 -16.55
C GLY A 170 1.73 -7.22 -15.16
N ILE A 171 0.50 -7.70 -14.99
CA ILE A 171 -0.37 -7.49 -13.82
C ILE A 171 -0.92 -8.83 -13.34
N THR A 172 -0.95 -9.83 -14.21
CA THR A 172 -1.45 -11.16 -13.90
C THR A 172 -0.49 -12.22 -14.44
N PRO A 173 -0.38 -13.40 -13.80
CA PRO A 173 0.71 -14.30 -14.11
C PRO A 173 0.47 -14.87 -15.51
N SER A 174 1.51 -14.92 -16.34
CA SER A 174 1.51 -15.71 -17.57
C SER A 174 1.10 -17.19 -17.37
N TRP A 175 1.10 -17.62 -16.10
CA TRP A 175 0.78 -18.92 -15.57
C TRP A 175 -0.70 -19.16 -15.24
N THR A 176 -1.64 -18.26 -15.56
CA THR A 176 -3.09 -18.54 -15.36
C THR A 176 -3.82 -18.90 -16.66
N ARG A 177 -3.08 -19.12 -17.75
CA ARG A 177 -3.65 -19.40 -19.07
C ARG A 177 -4.43 -20.72 -19.08
N ARG A 178 -5.66 -20.65 -19.58
CA ARG A 178 -6.50 -21.79 -19.99
C ARG A 178 -5.85 -22.46 -21.22
N SER A 179 -5.34 -23.69 -21.12
CA SER A 179 -5.01 -24.50 -22.32
C SER A 179 -6.30 -24.93 -23.00
N ARG A 180 -6.35 -24.74 -24.33
CA ARG A 180 -7.30 -25.42 -25.22
C ARG A 180 -6.62 -26.44 -26.13
N SER A 181 -5.30 -26.59 -26.05
CA SER A 181 -4.53 -27.53 -26.84
C SER A 181 -3.25 -27.85 -26.08
N ASP A 182 -3.00 -29.13 -25.88
CA ASP A 182 -1.83 -29.73 -25.25
C ASP A 182 -1.81 -29.60 -23.72
N GLY A 183 -1.84 -30.77 -23.08
CA GLY A 183 -2.01 -31.01 -21.64
C GLY A 183 -0.86 -30.56 -20.73
N ALA A 184 -0.28 -29.40 -21.00
CA ALA A 184 0.75 -28.79 -20.16
C ALA A 184 0.63 -27.26 -20.13
N THR A 185 -0.53 -26.72 -19.72
CA THR A 185 -0.55 -25.37 -19.16
C THR A 185 -0.27 -25.46 -17.67
N THR A 186 0.87 -24.92 -17.26
CA THR A 186 1.11 -24.40 -15.93
C THR A 186 0.16 -23.23 -15.66
N ALA A 187 -1.14 -23.51 -15.55
CA ALA A 187 -1.83 -23.15 -14.32
C ALA A 187 -0.94 -23.66 -13.20
N THR A 188 -0.73 -22.93 -12.11
CA THR A 188 -0.55 -23.61 -10.83
C THR A 188 -1.88 -24.30 -10.48
N ALA A 189 -2.25 -25.27 -11.33
CA ALA A 189 -2.98 -26.42 -10.93
C ALA A 189 -2.22 -27.01 -9.75
N ARG A 190 -2.98 -27.48 -8.78
CA ARG A 190 -2.53 -28.29 -7.64
C ARG A 190 -1.43 -29.33 -7.95
N THR A 191 -1.20 -29.64 -9.21
CA THR A 191 -0.35 -30.70 -9.74
C THR A 191 0.97 -30.24 -10.38
N THR A 192 1.23 -28.93 -10.60
CA THR A 192 2.42 -28.47 -11.36
C THR A 192 3.48 -27.75 -10.55
N LEU A 193 3.22 -27.41 -9.27
CA LEU A 193 4.28 -27.01 -8.34
C LEU A 193 5.11 -28.24 -7.97
N ARG A 194 6.23 -28.43 -8.68
CA ARG A 194 7.17 -29.56 -8.53
C ARG A 194 7.70 -29.76 -7.10
N SER A 195 7.50 -28.81 -6.19
CA SER A 195 8.03 -28.83 -4.82
C SER A 195 7.00 -28.58 -3.70
N ALA A 196 5.72 -28.31 -3.98
CA ALA A 196 4.76 -27.94 -2.94
C ALA A 196 3.51 -28.82 -2.97
N ARG A 197 3.14 -29.35 -1.79
CA ARG A 197 1.92 -30.12 -1.55
C ARG A 197 0.72 -29.30 -2.05
N GLY A 198 0.09 -29.72 -3.16
CA GLY A 198 -1.08 -29.04 -3.72
C GLY A 198 -2.23 -28.83 -2.73
N SER A 199 -2.28 -29.59 -1.65
CA SER A 199 -3.21 -29.38 -0.53
C SER A 199 -3.11 -27.99 0.13
N LEU A 200 -2.04 -27.23 -0.10
CA LEU A 200 -1.86 -25.87 0.41
C LEU A 200 -2.66 -24.81 -0.37
N PHE A 201 -3.26 -25.15 -1.51
CA PHE A 201 -4.05 -24.23 -2.31
C PHE A 201 -5.54 -24.57 -2.24
N PHE A 202 -6.37 -23.56 -1.93
CA PHE A 202 -7.82 -23.68 -1.79
C PHE A 202 -8.56 -23.92 -3.12
N GLY A 203 -7.88 -23.86 -4.27
CA GLY A 203 -8.50 -23.96 -5.58
C GLY A 203 -7.62 -24.59 -6.66
N ARG A 204 -8.23 -24.82 -7.83
CA ARG A 204 -7.55 -25.38 -9.01
C ARG A 204 -6.61 -24.39 -9.69
N ALA A 205 -6.69 -23.10 -9.36
CA ALA A 205 -5.79 -22.07 -9.84
C ALA A 205 -5.51 -21.08 -8.71
N PHE A 206 -4.26 -20.64 -8.58
CA PHE A 206 -3.83 -19.62 -7.64
C PHE A 206 -3.45 -18.34 -8.38
N GLY A 207 -3.79 -17.18 -7.82
CA GLY A 207 -3.52 -15.85 -8.38
C GLY A 207 -4.71 -14.90 -8.21
N SER A 208 -4.60 -13.70 -8.78
CA SER A 208 -5.67 -12.68 -8.72
C SER A 208 -6.94 -13.11 -9.45
N GLU A 209 -8.10 -12.74 -8.91
CA GLU A 209 -9.41 -12.83 -9.58
C GLU A 209 -9.45 -12.04 -10.90
N ALA A 210 -8.60 -11.02 -11.06
CA ALA A 210 -8.45 -10.31 -12.32
C ALA A 210 -7.92 -11.21 -13.46
N ALA A 211 -7.20 -12.29 -13.12
CA ALA A 211 -6.68 -13.27 -14.07
C ALA A 211 -7.51 -14.55 -14.11
N ARG A 212 -7.97 -15.00 -12.94
CA ARG A 212 -8.59 -16.31 -12.81
C ARG A 212 -9.90 -16.36 -13.57
N PHE A 213 -10.13 -17.52 -14.19
CA PHE A 213 -11.39 -17.88 -14.86
C PHE A 213 -11.84 -16.91 -15.96
N CYS A 214 -10.95 -16.08 -16.49
CA CYS A 214 -11.26 -15.20 -17.60
C CYS A 214 -11.40 -15.99 -18.92
N PRO A 215 -12.34 -15.60 -19.79
CA PRO A 215 -12.60 -16.31 -21.04
C PRO A 215 -11.46 -16.13 -22.06
N ASP A 216 -10.84 -14.95 -22.09
CA ASP A 216 -9.81 -14.55 -23.06
C ASP A 216 -8.86 -13.49 -22.49
N GLN A 217 -7.85 -13.12 -23.29
CA GLN A 217 -6.81 -12.16 -22.94
C GLN A 217 -7.34 -10.72 -22.80
N ALA A 218 -8.37 -10.35 -23.55
CA ALA A 218 -8.95 -9.01 -23.47
C ALA A 218 -9.69 -8.81 -22.14
N ALA A 219 -10.39 -9.84 -21.67
CA ALA A 219 -11.04 -9.86 -20.37
C ALA A 219 -10.03 -9.77 -19.21
N VAL A 220 -8.91 -10.50 -19.29
CA VAL A 220 -7.81 -10.39 -18.31
C VAL A 220 -7.26 -8.97 -18.27
N TYR A 221 -6.95 -8.39 -19.43
CA TYR A 221 -6.43 -7.02 -19.53
C TYR A 221 -7.40 -5.99 -18.93
N ALA A 222 -8.69 -6.09 -19.26
CA ALA A 222 -9.71 -5.18 -18.76
C ALA A 222 -9.84 -5.23 -17.23
N ARG A 223 -9.86 -6.44 -16.64
CA ARG A 223 -9.95 -6.62 -15.19
C ARG A 223 -8.68 -6.20 -14.46
N ALA A 224 -7.52 -6.56 -15.01
CA ALA A 224 -6.22 -6.15 -14.48
C ALA A 224 -6.06 -4.62 -14.45
N LYS A 225 -6.48 -3.95 -15.54
CA LYS A 225 -6.50 -2.50 -15.63
C LYS A 225 -7.42 -1.89 -14.57
N ALA A 226 -8.63 -2.41 -14.41
CA ALA A 226 -9.57 -1.93 -13.40
C ALA A 226 -9.00 -2.08 -11.98
N LEU A 227 -8.43 -3.25 -11.66
CA LEU A 227 -7.76 -3.51 -10.39
C LEU A 227 -6.66 -2.49 -10.08
N TRP A 228 -5.79 -2.19 -11.05
CA TRP A 228 -4.75 -1.18 -10.87
C TRP A 228 -5.31 0.23 -10.75
N GLN A 229 -6.36 0.59 -11.50
CA GLN A 229 -7.04 1.88 -11.34
C GLN A 229 -7.58 2.03 -9.91
N ASP A 230 -8.20 0.98 -9.37
CA ASP A 230 -8.73 0.99 -8.00
C ASP A 230 -7.61 1.08 -6.95
N ALA A 231 -6.53 0.32 -7.12
CA ALA A 231 -5.37 0.35 -6.22
C ALA A 231 -4.66 1.72 -6.24
N ILE A 232 -4.46 2.31 -7.43
CA ILE A 232 -3.87 3.64 -7.60
C ILE A 232 -4.77 4.71 -6.97
N ALA A 233 -6.08 4.64 -7.23
CA ALA A 233 -7.04 5.57 -6.64
C ALA A 233 -7.08 5.43 -5.11
N TYR A 234 -6.96 4.21 -4.58
CA TYR A 234 -6.85 3.98 -3.15
C TYR A 234 -5.59 4.65 -2.58
N ALA A 235 -4.42 4.39 -3.16
CA ALA A 235 -3.16 5.01 -2.73
C ALA A 235 -3.25 6.55 -2.72
N GLN A 236 -3.78 7.15 -3.79
CA GLN A 236 -3.94 8.60 -3.92
C GLN A 236 -4.92 9.18 -2.89
N ARG A 237 -6.06 8.52 -2.65
CA ARG A 237 -7.02 8.95 -1.61
C ARG A 237 -6.41 8.94 -0.21
N HIS A 238 -5.46 8.05 0.05
CA HIS A 238 -4.70 8.00 1.30
C HIS A 238 -3.43 8.86 1.29
N GLY A 239 -3.30 9.76 0.31
CA GLY A 239 -2.24 10.74 0.24
C GLY A 239 -0.90 10.18 -0.23
N MET A 240 -0.84 8.97 -0.79
CA MET A 240 0.39 8.46 -1.39
C MET A 240 0.56 8.99 -2.83
N LYS A 241 1.81 9.24 -3.20
CA LYS A 241 2.21 9.38 -4.59
C LYS A 241 2.27 8.00 -5.24
N VAL A 242 1.98 7.93 -6.53
CA VAL A 242 2.19 6.72 -7.33
C VAL A 242 3.24 7.02 -8.39
N ALA A 243 4.27 6.19 -8.45
CA ALA A 243 5.30 6.26 -9.48
C ALA A 243 5.27 4.98 -10.32
N VAL A 244 5.29 5.12 -11.63
CA VAL A 244 5.35 3.98 -12.55
C VAL A 244 6.74 3.95 -13.18
N GLY A 245 7.50 2.91 -12.90
CA GLY A 245 8.82 2.68 -13.49
C GLY A 245 8.69 2.04 -14.87
N PHE A 246 9.46 2.53 -15.83
CA PHE A 246 9.54 1.99 -17.20
C PHE A 246 11.00 1.80 -17.59
N GLU A 247 11.25 0.83 -18.48
CA GLU A 247 12.59 0.57 -19.03
C GLU A 247 12.89 1.57 -20.16
N ILE A 248 13.92 2.41 -19.96
CA ILE A 248 14.21 3.60 -20.79
C ILE A 248 14.56 3.25 -22.25
N ASN A 249 15.06 2.04 -22.51
CA ASN A 249 15.46 1.62 -23.86
C ASN A 249 14.29 1.04 -24.69
N LEU A 250 13.07 1.06 -24.14
CA LEU A 250 11.97 0.24 -24.60
C LEU A 250 10.64 0.99 -24.40
N ILE A 251 10.48 2.19 -24.96
CA ILE A 251 9.19 2.87 -24.89
C ILE A 251 8.15 2.00 -25.65
N PRO A 252 7.04 1.59 -25.02
CA PRO A 252 6.00 0.84 -25.71
C PRO A 252 5.52 1.62 -26.94
N VAL A 253 5.28 0.94 -28.05
CA VAL A 253 4.86 1.59 -29.31
C VAL A 253 3.60 2.44 -29.14
N GLU A 254 2.73 2.07 -28.20
CA GLU A 254 1.52 2.82 -27.85
C GLU A 254 1.81 4.15 -27.13
N ILE A 255 2.93 4.24 -26.41
CA ILE A 255 3.43 5.49 -25.78
C ILE A 255 4.23 6.30 -26.81
N GLU A 256 5.08 5.67 -27.63
CA GLU A 256 5.81 6.36 -28.71
C GLU A 256 4.85 7.08 -29.66
N ALA A 257 3.78 6.41 -30.09
CA ALA A 257 2.76 6.98 -30.97
C ALA A 257 2.02 8.19 -30.35
N ARG A 258 2.03 8.31 -29.01
CA ARG A 258 1.41 9.43 -28.27
C ARG A 258 2.40 10.49 -27.83
N ALA A 259 3.69 10.16 -27.74
CA ALA A 259 4.77 11.04 -27.32
C ALA A 259 5.20 12.04 -28.41
N VAL A 260 4.59 12.01 -29.59
CA VAL A 260 4.89 12.88 -30.74
C VAL A 260 4.38 14.34 -30.57
N ARG A 261 4.23 14.83 -29.34
CA ARG A 261 4.34 16.29 -29.12
C ARG A 261 5.75 16.55 -28.62
N PRO A 262 6.64 17.11 -29.46
CA PRO A 262 7.97 17.46 -28.99
C PRO A 262 7.84 18.34 -27.75
N TRP A 263 8.60 18.00 -26.71
CA TRP A 263 8.86 18.89 -25.60
C TRP A 263 9.53 20.15 -26.17
N THR A 264 8.73 21.14 -26.58
CA THR A 264 9.24 22.46 -26.88
C THR A 264 9.61 23.10 -25.56
N ARG A 265 10.92 23.21 -25.29
CA ARG A 265 11.42 24.12 -24.26
C ARG A 265 10.97 25.53 -24.65
N THR A 266 10.03 26.08 -23.90
CA THR A 266 9.82 27.52 -23.74
C THR A 266 10.27 27.91 -22.36
#